data_AF-G8C3R8-F1
#
_entry.id   AF-G8C3R8-F1
#
_cell.length_a   1.000
_cell.length_b   1.000
_cell.length_c   1.000
_cell.angle_alpha   90.00
_cell.angle_beta   90.00
_cell.angle_gamma   90.00
#
_symmetry.space_group_name_H-M   'P 1'
#
loop_
_entity.id
_entity.type
_entity.pdbx_description
1 polymer ?
#
loop_
_entity_poly.entity_id
_entity_poly.type
_entity_poly.pdbx_seq_one_letter_code
_entity_poly.pdbx_strand_id
1 'polypeptide(L)'
;METKELTQISLDVCSNSDSSANVNFGDTNTQTACWKAEGGIESLQETEKTALLGLFSNKWKSTDTSSWGTGQSYKAKCVSSGSGWVLVSPEGSKEYLGFCPSSANSSASQQSFLEVDKLSVKNVTLKLCSKNCWTDSVSAGLQSLQTPNAGNWKEVKFFSISQ
;
A
#
# COMPACT_ATOMS: atom_id res chain seq x y z
N MET A 1 26.27 -23.65 4.35
CA MET A 1 24.95 -22.99 4.47
C MET A 1 24.75 -22.21 3.18
N GLU A 2 23.96 -22.73 2.24
CA GLU A 2 23.62 -22.01 1.02
C GLU A 2 22.65 -20.89 1.39
N THR A 3 23.09 -19.65 1.25
CA THR A 3 22.24 -18.47 1.20
C THR A 3 21.38 -18.61 -0.05
N LYS A 4 20.16 -19.14 0.09
CA LYS A 4 19.15 -19.08 -0.98
C LYS A 4 18.93 -17.60 -1.28
N GLU A 5 19.46 -17.13 -2.40
CA GLU A 5 19.10 -15.81 -2.92
C GLU A 5 17.59 -15.79 -3.13
N LEU A 6 16.90 -14.95 -2.36
CA LEU A 6 15.50 -14.63 -2.61
C LEU A 6 15.46 -14.01 -4.01
N THR A 7 15.00 -14.76 -5.00
CA THR A 7 14.83 -14.24 -6.37
C THR A 7 13.93 -13.01 -6.27
N GLN A 8 14.48 -11.81 -6.43
CA GLN A 8 13.75 -10.56 -6.24
C GLN A 8 12.73 -10.42 -7.37
N ILE A 9 11.49 -10.05 -7.03
CA ILE A 9 10.47 -9.69 -8.04
C ILE A 9 10.90 -8.39 -8.72
N SER A 10 10.77 -8.31 -10.04
CA SER A 10 10.76 -7.03 -10.76
C SER A 10 9.31 -6.54 -10.81
N LEU A 11 9.04 -5.41 -10.14
CA LEU A 11 7.70 -4.84 -10.04
C LEU A 11 7.69 -3.43 -10.59
N ASP A 12 6.70 -3.12 -11.42
CA ASP A 12 6.48 -1.77 -11.96
C ASP A 12 4.99 -1.37 -11.93
N VAL A 13 4.67 -0.15 -12.33
CA VAL A 13 3.31 0.32 -12.60
C VAL A 13 2.87 -0.20 -13.97
N CYS A 14 1.66 -0.75 -14.07
CA CYS A 14 1.19 -1.31 -15.35
C CYS A 14 1.05 -0.24 -16.42
N SER A 15 1.50 -0.57 -17.64
CA SER A 15 1.15 0.21 -18.83
C SER A 15 -0.22 -0.22 -19.35
N ASN A 16 -0.92 0.66 -20.08
CA ASN A 16 -2.24 0.35 -20.65
C ASN A 16 -2.18 -0.73 -21.76
N SER A 17 -0.99 -1.08 -22.22
CA SER A 17 -0.72 -1.99 -23.34
C SER A 17 -0.35 -3.42 -22.93
N ASP A 18 -0.22 -3.72 -21.64
CA ASP A 18 0.27 -5.03 -21.20
C ASP A 18 -0.82 -6.10 -21.26
N SER A 19 -0.74 -7.02 -22.23
CA SER A 19 -1.52 -8.26 -22.25
C SER A 19 -1.03 -9.16 -21.12
N SER A 20 -1.65 -9.03 -19.96
CA SER A 20 -1.07 -9.56 -18.73
C SER A 20 -2.11 -10.30 -17.91
N ALA A 21 -1.75 -11.51 -17.45
CA ALA A 21 -2.65 -12.33 -16.64
C ALA A 21 -2.64 -11.83 -15.20
N ASN A 22 -3.80 -11.82 -14.53
CA ASN A 22 -3.86 -11.48 -13.11
C ASN A 22 -3.00 -12.45 -12.30
N VAL A 23 -2.18 -11.91 -11.42
CA VAL A 23 -1.41 -12.67 -10.44
C VAL A 23 -1.76 -12.21 -9.04
N ASN A 24 -1.69 -13.12 -8.08
CA ASN A 24 -1.90 -12.77 -6.68
C ASN A 24 -0.66 -12.05 -6.15
N PHE A 25 -0.87 -11.12 -5.21
CA PHE A 25 0.24 -10.52 -4.49
C PHE A 25 1.08 -11.61 -3.82
N GLY A 26 2.39 -11.57 -4.04
CA GLY A 26 3.33 -12.53 -3.48
C GLY A 26 3.38 -13.89 -4.17
N ASP A 27 2.83 -14.01 -5.39
CA ASP A 27 3.08 -15.17 -6.24
C ASP A 27 4.59 -15.34 -6.47
N THR A 28 5.13 -16.46 -5.99
CA THR A 28 6.56 -16.78 -6.04
C THR A 28 7.00 -17.28 -7.41
N ASN A 29 6.05 -17.70 -8.26
CA ASN A 29 6.34 -18.17 -9.62
C ASN A 29 6.49 -17.02 -10.60
N THR A 30 5.98 -15.84 -10.25
CA THR A 30 6.10 -14.63 -11.07
C THR A 30 7.43 -13.94 -10.78
N GLN A 31 8.21 -13.68 -11.83
CA GLN A 31 9.49 -12.96 -11.75
C GLN A 31 9.36 -11.48 -12.11
N THR A 32 8.41 -11.16 -13.00
CA THR A 32 8.11 -9.78 -13.41
C THR A 32 6.61 -9.56 -13.34
N ALA A 33 6.22 -8.52 -12.61
CA ALA A 33 4.83 -8.13 -12.47
C ALA A 33 4.68 -6.60 -12.60
N CYS A 34 3.47 -6.16 -12.88
CA CYS A 34 3.08 -4.78 -12.70
C CYS A 34 1.88 -4.67 -11.76
N TRP A 35 1.64 -3.48 -11.22
CA TRP A 35 0.45 -3.19 -10.42
C TRP A 35 -0.33 -1.98 -10.94
N LYS A 36 -1.64 -1.97 -10.69
CA LYS A 36 -2.50 -0.79 -10.87
C LYS A 36 -3.67 -0.83 -9.89
N ALA A 37 -4.19 0.34 -9.52
CA ALA A 37 -5.45 0.44 -8.82
C ALA A 37 -6.64 0.35 -9.80
N GLU A 38 -7.73 -0.24 -9.38
CA GLU A 38 -8.97 -0.30 -10.16
C GLU A 38 -9.49 1.12 -10.43
N GLY A 39 -9.74 1.44 -11.71
CA GLY A 39 -10.08 2.80 -12.14
C GLY A 39 -8.85 3.69 -12.41
N GLY A 40 -7.63 3.14 -12.34
CA GLY A 40 -6.39 3.82 -12.73
C GLY A 40 -5.60 4.40 -11.56
N ILE A 41 -4.42 4.94 -11.87
CA ILE A 41 -3.47 5.51 -10.89
C ILE A 41 -3.26 7.02 -11.06
N GLU A 42 -4.02 7.67 -11.94
CA GLU A 42 -3.84 9.09 -12.32
C GLU A 42 -3.92 10.05 -11.14
N SER A 43 -4.59 9.65 -10.05
CA SER A 43 -4.70 10.47 -8.84
C SER A 43 -3.49 10.41 -7.90
N LEU A 44 -2.54 9.48 -8.12
CA LEU A 44 -1.35 9.35 -7.28
C LEU A 44 -0.17 10.19 -7.79
N GLN A 45 0.51 10.84 -6.86
CA GLN A 45 1.78 11.51 -7.10
C GLN A 45 2.90 10.48 -7.33
N GLU A 46 3.94 10.89 -8.05
CA GLU A 46 5.05 10.00 -8.40
C GLU A 46 5.83 9.48 -7.18
N THR A 47 5.94 10.31 -6.15
CA THR A 47 6.54 9.94 -4.86
C THR A 47 5.74 8.84 -4.16
N GLU A 48 4.41 8.88 -4.24
CA GLU A 48 3.52 7.85 -3.67
C GLU A 48 3.66 6.53 -4.42
N LYS A 49 3.71 6.58 -5.76
CA LYS A 49 3.91 5.39 -6.60
C LYS A 49 5.25 4.72 -6.32
N THR A 50 6.32 5.52 -6.25
CA THR A 50 7.67 5.02 -5.93
C THR A 50 7.70 4.36 -4.55
N ALA A 51 7.06 4.99 -3.56
CA ALA A 51 6.99 4.43 -2.21
C ALA A 51 6.16 3.12 -2.16
N LEU A 52 5.07 3.03 -2.93
CA LEU A 52 4.28 1.78 -3.06
C LEU A 52 5.09 0.68 -3.73
N LEU A 53 5.81 0.98 -4.82
CA LEU A 53 6.68 0.02 -5.49
C LEU A 53 7.72 -0.58 -4.54
N GLY A 54 8.38 0.26 -3.74
CA GLY A 54 9.32 -0.19 -2.73
C GLY A 54 8.66 -1.07 -1.66
N LEU A 55 7.50 -0.66 -1.16
CA LEU A 55 6.73 -1.41 -0.16
C LEU A 55 6.28 -2.79 -0.68
N PHE A 56 5.68 -2.83 -1.87
CA PHE A 56 5.21 -4.08 -2.50
C PHE A 56 6.35 -5.01 -2.83
N SER A 57 7.47 -4.49 -3.36
CA SER A 57 8.65 -5.31 -3.66
C SER A 57 9.25 -5.93 -2.40
N ASN A 58 9.33 -5.16 -1.31
CA ASN A 58 9.81 -5.65 -0.01
C ASN A 58 8.90 -6.74 0.57
N LYS A 59 7.58 -6.54 0.48
CA LYS A 59 6.59 -7.46 1.04
C LYS A 59 6.21 -8.63 0.11
N TRP A 60 6.66 -8.65 -1.14
CA TRP A 60 6.24 -9.64 -2.15
C TRP A 60 6.47 -11.08 -1.71
N LYS A 61 7.71 -11.43 -1.37
CA LYS A 61 8.07 -12.81 -0.95
C LYS A 61 8.14 -12.95 0.57
N SER A 62 7.67 -11.95 1.30
CA SER A 62 7.90 -11.89 2.73
C SER A 62 7.04 -12.91 3.44
N THR A 63 7.68 -13.92 4.04
CA THR A 63 7.07 -14.79 5.05
C THR A 63 6.86 -14.05 6.38
N ASP A 64 7.21 -12.77 6.41
CA ASP A 64 7.23 -11.96 7.60
C ASP A 64 5.80 -11.59 8.01
N THR A 65 5.38 -12.14 9.14
CA THR A 65 4.13 -11.79 9.82
C THR A 65 4.19 -10.40 10.45
N SER A 66 5.34 -9.69 10.37
CA SER A 66 5.47 -8.33 10.88
C SER A 66 4.47 -7.37 10.23
N SER A 67 4.13 -6.33 10.99
CA SER A 67 3.24 -5.27 10.52
C SER A 67 3.81 -4.62 9.25
N TRP A 68 2.92 -4.15 8.37
CA TRP A 68 3.33 -3.39 7.19
C TRP A 68 3.78 -1.97 7.53
N GLY A 69 3.57 -1.52 8.78
CA GLY A 69 4.12 -0.26 9.28
C GLY A 69 4.49 -0.30 10.75
N THR A 70 4.85 0.85 11.32
CA THR A 70 5.34 0.97 12.71
C THR A 70 4.32 1.73 13.57
N GLY A 71 3.86 1.15 14.68
CA GLY A 71 2.68 1.59 15.44
C GLY A 71 2.77 2.85 16.32
N GLN A 72 3.45 3.92 15.89
CA GLN A 72 3.28 5.24 16.53
C GLN A 72 2.20 6.05 15.79
N SER A 73 1.74 7.16 16.38
CA SER A 73 0.72 8.01 15.75
C SER A 73 1.19 8.54 14.39
N TYR A 74 0.30 8.53 13.39
CA TYR A 74 0.58 8.96 12.00
C TYR A 74 1.35 10.28 11.92
N LYS A 75 0.89 11.31 12.65
CA LYS A 75 1.54 12.63 12.66
C LYS A 75 2.95 12.58 13.23
N ALA A 76 3.15 11.88 14.35
CA ALA A 76 4.47 11.74 14.95
C ALA A 76 5.42 10.99 13.99
N LYS A 77 4.91 9.96 13.31
CA LYS A 77 5.66 9.23 12.28
C LYS A 77 6.02 10.11 11.09
N CYS A 78 5.11 10.91 10.57
CA CYS A 78 5.43 11.79 9.44
C CYS A 78 6.49 12.84 9.79
N VAL A 79 6.54 13.29 11.05
CA VAL A 79 7.57 14.23 11.51
C VAL A 79 8.93 13.52 11.74
N SER A 80 8.93 12.28 12.24
CA SER A 80 10.17 11.58 12.63
C SER A 80 10.81 10.72 11.55
N SER A 81 10.04 10.24 10.57
CA SER A 81 10.44 9.09 9.70
C SER A 81 10.79 9.49 8.27
N GLY A 82 10.62 10.76 7.91
CA GLY A 82 10.68 11.20 6.51
C GLY A 82 9.44 10.78 5.71
N SER A 83 9.50 10.94 4.40
CA SER A 83 8.39 10.61 3.50
C SER A 83 8.22 9.09 3.32
N GLY A 84 6.99 8.57 3.37
CA GLY A 84 6.71 7.15 3.17
C GLY A 84 5.41 6.66 3.79
N TRP A 85 5.11 5.37 3.61
CA TRP A 85 3.92 4.72 4.16
C TRP A 85 4.12 4.33 5.62
N VAL A 86 3.21 4.74 6.51
CA VAL A 86 3.29 4.48 7.95
C VAL A 86 1.98 3.91 8.49
N LEU A 87 2.05 3.06 9.52
CA LEU A 87 0.87 2.45 10.13
C LEU A 87 0.04 3.52 10.83
N VAL A 88 -1.26 3.56 10.52
CA VAL A 88 -2.21 4.48 11.12
C VAL A 88 -3.08 3.77 12.12
N SER A 89 -3.62 2.60 11.74
CA SER A 89 -4.49 1.80 12.60
C SER A 89 -4.47 0.33 12.18
N PRO A 90 -4.34 -0.61 13.13
CA PRO A 90 -4.75 -1.99 12.95
C PRO A 90 -6.24 -2.19 13.32
N GLU A 91 -6.99 -2.95 12.53
CA GLU A 91 -8.40 -3.30 12.77
C GLU A 91 -8.64 -4.78 12.40
N GLY A 92 -8.66 -5.68 13.39
CA GLY A 92 -8.84 -7.11 13.13
C GLY A 92 -7.73 -7.67 12.23
N SER A 93 -8.09 -8.17 11.04
CA SER A 93 -7.15 -8.64 9.99
C SER A 93 -6.60 -7.52 9.12
N LYS A 94 -7.07 -6.27 9.30
CA LYS A 94 -6.73 -5.14 8.44
C LYS A 94 -5.68 -4.24 9.06
N GLU A 95 -4.81 -3.70 8.22
CA GLU A 95 -3.91 -2.61 8.56
C GLU A 95 -4.15 -1.46 7.59
N TYR A 96 -4.24 -0.24 8.12
CA TYR A 96 -4.30 0.97 7.29
C TYR A 96 -2.98 1.72 7.39
N LEU A 97 -2.35 1.94 6.25
CA LEU A 97 -1.18 2.78 6.10
C LEU A 97 -1.58 4.13 5.51
N GLY A 98 -0.99 5.21 5.99
CA GLY A 98 -1.12 6.54 5.40
C GLY A 98 0.21 6.96 4.79
N PHE A 99 0.16 7.69 3.68
CA PHE A 99 1.37 8.24 3.06
C PHE A 99 1.77 9.56 3.71
N CYS A 100 2.90 9.56 4.41
CA CYS A 100 3.55 10.77 4.90
C CYS A 100 4.28 11.49 3.75
N PRO A 101 3.89 12.71 3.38
CA PRO A 101 4.67 13.52 2.45
C PRO A 101 5.87 14.13 3.19
N SER A 102 6.83 14.62 2.43
CA SER A 102 8.02 15.30 2.97
C SER A 102 7.71 16.56 3.79
N SER A 103 6.50 17.12 3.66
CA SER A 103 6.00 18.23 4.48
C SER A 103 4.89 17.76 5.44
N ALA A 104 5.18 17.70 6.73
CA ALA A 104 4.32 17.13 7.78
C ALA A 104 2.97 17.86 8.05
N ASN A 105 2.52 18.75 7.17
CA ASN A 105 1.38 19.66 7.38
C ASN A 105 0.13 19.33 6.55
N SER A 106 0.04 18.16 5.96
CA SER A 106 -1.11 17.78 5.14
C SER A 106 -2.28 17.22 5.97
N SER A 107 -3.50 17.67 5.64
CA SER A 107 -4.75 17.14 6.21
C SER A 107 -4.99 15.69 5.76
N ALA A 108 -5.50 14.83 6.64
CA ALA A 108 -5.84 13.44 6.32
C ALA A 108 -6.80 13.30 5.12
N SER A 109 -7.72 14.26 4.91
CA SER A 109 -8.62 14.28 3.76
C SER A 109 -7.91 14.40 2.41
N GLN A 110 -6.67 14.89 2.41
CA GLN A 110 -5.84 15.10 1.23
C GLN A 110 -4.77 14.02 1.06
N GLN A 111 -4.69 13.02 1.93
CA GLN A 111 -3.65 12.00 1.90
C GLN A 111 -4.13 10.69 1.31
N SER A 112 -3.19 9.99 0.67
CA SER A 112 -3.42 8.63 0.22
C SER A 112 -3.29 7.64 1.37
N PHE A 113 -4.15 6.62 1.34
CA PHE A 113 -4.17 5.50 2.28
C PHE A 113 -4.14 4.17 1.55
N LEU A 114 -3.47 3.19 2.16
CA LEU A 114 -3.44 1.80 1.75
C LEU A 114 -4.09 0.94 2.83
N GLU A 115 -5.14 0.21 2.49
CA GLU A 115 -5.73 -0.86 3.29
C GLU A 115 -5.05 -2.16 2.90
N VAL A 116 -4.58 -2.89 3.91
CA VAL A 116 -3.98 -4.22 3.79
C VAL A 116 -4.85 -5.18 4.56
N ASP A 117 -5.61 -6.02 3.87
CA ASP A 117 -6.44 -7.06 4.49
C ASP A 117 -5.71 -8.40 4.45
N LYS A 118 -5.29 -8.89 5.62
CA LYS A 118 -4.56 -10.14 5.81
C LYS A 118 -5.52 -11.26 6.17
N LEU A 119 -6.23 -11.78 5.17
CA LEU A 119 -7.14 -12.92 5.38
C LEU A 119 -6.36 -14.21 5.70
N SER A 120 -5.14 -14.35 5.18
CA SER A 120 -4.17 -15.37 5.58
C SER A 120 -2.75 -14.99 5.14
N VAL A 121 -1.73 -15.75 5.54
CA VAL A 121 -0.33 -15.57 5.07
C VAL A 121 -0.22 -15.58 3.53
N LYS A 122 -1.17 -16.21 2.84
CA LYS A 122 -1.16 -16.38 1.37
C LYS A 122 -2.16 -15.50 0.63
N ASN A 123 -3.11 -14.88 1.33
CA ASN A 123 -4.16 -14.07 0.72
C ASN A 123 -4.14 -12.68 1.36
N VAL A 124 -3.43 -11.77 0.69
CA VAL A 124 -3.40 -10.35 1.04
C VAL A 124 -4.20 -9.60 -0.02
N THR A 125 -5.23 -8.88 0.41
CA THR A 125 -5.96 -7.95 -0.45
C THR A 125 -5.50 -6.53 -0.14
N LEU A 126 -5.16 -5.78 -1.19
CA LEU A 126 -4.68 -4.42 -1.09
C LEU A 126 -5.71 -3.47 -1.70
N LYS A 127 -6.07 -2.40 -0.97
CA LYS A 127 -6.90 -1.32 -1.53
C LYS A 127 -6.25 0.02 -1.29
N LEU A 128 -6.34 0.89 -2.28
CA LEU A 128 -5.77 2.21 -2.28
C LEU A 128 -6.90 3.24 -2.32
N CYS A 129 -6.75 4.30 -1.56
CA CYS A 129 -7.58 5.50 -1.68
C CYS A 129 -6.67 6.73 -1.71
N SER A 130 -6.88 7.66 -2.64
CA SER A 130 -6.02 8.83 -2.82
C SER A 130 -6.52 10.10 -2.11
N LYS A 131 -7.84 10.23 -1.91
CA LYS A 131 -8.49 11.38 -1.26
C LYS A 131 -9.80 10.99 -0.61
N ASN A 132 -10.21 11.74 0.43
CA ASN A 132 -11.49 11.54 1.13
C ASN A 132 -11.74 10.08 1.56
N CYS A 133 -10.69 9.43 2.06
CA CYS A 133 -10.69 7.99 2.36
C CYS A 133 -11.50 7.60 3.58
N TRP A 134 -11.81 8.59 4.42
CA TRP A 134 -12.47 8.45 5.70
C TRP A 134 -13.60 9.46 5.77
N THR A 135 -14.72 9.09 6.38
CA THR A 135 -15.73 10.04 6.79
C THR A 135 -15.27 10.73 8.07
N ASP A 136 -15.22 12.08 8.08
CA ASP A 136 -14.69 12.88 9.19
C ASP A 136 -15.26 12.46 10.55
N SER A 137 -14.40 12.29 11.55
CA SER A 137 -14.75 12.63 12.93
C SER A 137 -13.94 13.86 13.31
N VAL A 138 -14.65 14.97 13.53
CA VAL A 138 -14.12 16.28 13.90
C VAL A 138 -13.36 16.18 15.23
N SER A 139 -12.06 15.94 15.19
CA SER A 139 -11.17 16.26 16.31
C SER A 139 -9.75 16.39 15.80
N ALA A 140 -9.11 17.50 16.17
CA ALA A 140 -7.75 17.86 15.83
C ALA A 140 -6.74 16.82 16.35
N GLY A 141 -6.56 15.74 15.60
CA GLY A 141 -5.71 14.62 15.98
C GLY A 141 -6.22 13.35 15.31
N LEU A 142 -5.36 12.73 14.51
CA LEU A 142 -5.59 11.51 13.71
C LEU A 142 -5.98 10.25 14.51
N GLN A 143 -6.44 10.38 15.75
CA GLN A 143 -6.64 9.25 16.66
C GLN A 143 -7.90 8.43 16.40
N SER A 144 -8.79 8.85 15.50
CA SER A 144 -10.00 8.09 15.21
C SER A 144 -10.41 8.21 13.74
N LEU A 145 -9.68 7.53 12.85
CA LEU A 145 -10.20 7.20 11.53
C LEU A 145 -11.31 6.16 11.72
N GLN A 146 -12.56 6.59 11.93
CA GLN A 146 -13.61 5.71 12.44
C GLN A 146 -14.32 4.89 11.36
N THR A 147 -14.44 5.40 10.13
CA THR A 147 -15.18 4.68 9.08
C THR A 147 -14.60 4.97 7.69
N PRO A 148 -14.12 3.93 6.97
CA PRO A 148 -13.68 4.08 5.58
C PRO A 148 -14.83 4.52 4.68
N ASN A 149 -14.59 5.47 3.79
CA ASN A 149 -15.54 5.82 2.73
C ASN A 149 -15.44 4.79 1.60
N ALA A 150 -16.21 3.71 1.71
CA ALA A 150 -16.10 2.51 0.86
C ALA A 150 -16.04 2.78 -0.65
N GLY A 151 -16.71 3.84 -1.16
CA GLY A 151 -16.70 4.18 -2.58
C GLY A 151 -15.36 4.68 -3.14
N ASN A 152 -14.49 5.19 -2.26
CA ASN A 152 -13.21 5.81 -2.64
C ASN A 152 -12.03 4.84 -2.59
N TRP A 153 -12.21 3.65 -2.03
CA TRP A 153 -11.18 2.62 -1.98
C TRP A 153 -11.24 1.77 -3.25
N LYS A 154 -10.09 1.63 -3.90
CA LYS A 154 -9.92 0.88 -5.15
C LYS A 154 -8.97 -0.27 -4.93
N GLU A 155 -9.35 -1.46 -5.38
CA GLU A 155 -8.50 -2.63 -5.27
C GLU A 155 -7.21 -2.45 -6.09
N VAL A 156 -6.08 -2.85 -5.51
CA VAL A 156 -4.80 -2.93 -6.22
C VAL A 156 -4.68 -4.32 -6.81
N LYS A 157 -4.51 -4.39 -8.14
CA LYS A 157 -4.37 -5.63 -8.89
C LYS A 157 -2.97 -5.75 -9.46
N PHE A 158 -2.49 -6.98 -9.53
CA PHE A 158 -1.17 -7.32 -10.05
C PHE A 158 -1.32 -8.17 -11.30
N PHE A 159 -0.42 -7.96 -12.25
CA PHE A 159 -0.44 -8.66 -13.53
C PHE A 159 0.96 -9.12 -13.90
N SER A 160 1.10 -10.34 -14.41
CA SER A 160 2.38 -10.84 -14.90
C SER A 160 2.75 -10.16 -16.21
N ILE A 161 3.99 -9.68 -16.30
CA ILE A 161 4.54 -9.18 -17.55
C ILE A 161 5.19 -10.38 -18.25
N SER A 162 4.69 -10.74 -19.41
CA SER A 162 5.36 -11.71 -20.28
C SER A 162 6.55 -11.00 -20.91
N GLN A 163 7.76 -11.48 -20.65
CA GLN A 163 8.96 -11.05 -21.38
C GLN A 163 8.95 -11.62 -22.80
#